data_AF-D6A4L8-F1
#
_entry.id   AF-D6A4L8-F1
#
_cell.length_a   1.000
_cell.length_b   1.000
_cell.length_c   1.000
_cell.angle_alpha   90.00
_cell.angle_beta   90.00
_cell.angle_gamma   90.00
#
_symmetry.space_group_name_H-M   'P 1'
#
loop_
_entity.id
_entity.type
_entity.pdbx_description
1 polymer ?
#
loop_
_entity_poly.entity_id
_entity_poly.type
_entity_poly.pdbx_seq_one_letter_code
_entity_poly.pdbx_strand_id
1 'polypeptide(L)'
;MCLMGNDLGRLATLVKERRLELGLGVEPAAKLTGMSKDTWKKVEAAQTVRATSYTNIERALQWAPGSCRRILAGGDPVATEALSSAPSKSLALIPRDELERQVGDAINRAALGVKSDLTAEQILELNERVLDELRKRGVL
;
A
#
# COMPACT_ATOMS: atom_id res chain seq x y z
N MET A 1 -12.74 -23.00 15.14
CA MET A 1 -12.02 -21.74 14.93
C MET A 1 -13.06 -20.67 14.59
N CYS A 2 -13.51 -19.91 15.59
CA CYS A 2 -14.62 -18.97 15.43
C CYS A 2 -14.10 -17.61 14.94
N LEU A 3 -14.50 -17.21 13.73
CA LEU A 3 -14.35 -15.86 13.22
C LEU A 3 -15.34 -14.94 13.99
N MET A 4 -14.93 -14.40 15.14
CA MET A 4 -15.57 -13.20 15.71
C MET A 4 -15.29 -12.05 14.72
N GLY A 5 -16.23 -11.31 14.16
CA GLY A 5 -17.52 -10.88 14.67
C GLY A 5 -17.52 -9.35 14.59
N ASN A 6 -17.71 -8.82 13.37
CA ASN A 6 -17.88 -7.40 12.99
C ASN A 6 -17.66 -6.36 14.11
N ASP A 7 -16.41 -5.95 14.36
CA ASP A 7 -16.05 -5.04 15.47
C ASP A 7 -16.38 -3.56 15.16
N LEU A 8 -17.68 -3.27 15.08
CA LEU A 8 -18.20 -1.93 14.80
C LEU A 8 -17.87 -0.93 15.91
N GLY A 9 -17.73 -1.40 17.16
CA GLY A 9 -17.37 -0.57 18.31
C GLY A 9 -15.94 -0.04 18.21
N ARG A 10 -14.99 -0.92 17.88
CA ARG A 10 -13.60 -0.52 17.62
C ARG A 10 -13.50 0.38 16.40
N LEU A 11 -14.24 0.08 15.33
CA LEU A 11 -14.29 0.94 14.15
C LEU A 11 -14.78 2.36 14.52
N ALA A 12 -15.88 2.47 15.25
CA ALA A 12 -16.43 3.76 15.68
C ALA A 12 -15.42 4.58 16.50
N THR A 13 -14.73 3.92 17.42
CA THR A 13 -13.71 4.53 18.28
C THR A 13 -12.54 5.07 17.46
N LEU A 14 -11.93 4.22 16.62
CA LEU A 14 -10.79 4.60 15.78
C LEU A 14 -11.15 5.70 14.77
N VAL A 15 -12.36 5.66 14.20
CA VAL A 15 -12.86 6.71 13.29
C VAL A 15 -12.94 8.05 14.01
N LYS A 16 -13.49 8.06 15.23
CA LYS A 16 -13.63 9.28 16.04
C LYS A 16 -12.26 9.82 16.46
N GLU A 17 -11.38 8.96 16.96
CA GLU A 17 -10.02 9.33 17.37
C GLU A 17 -9.25 9.94 16.20
N ARG A 18 -9.19 9.24 15.06
CA ARG A 18 -8.47 9.73 13.88
C ARG A 18 -9.04 11.04 13.37
N ARG A 19 -10.36 11.20 13.36
CA ARG A 19 -10.98 12.47 12.97
C ARG A 19 -10.52 13.63 13.86
N LEU A 20 -10.43 13.39 15.18
CA LEU A 20 -9.96 14.38 16.14
C LEU A 20 -8.46 14.66 16.01
N GLU A 21 -7.64 13.65 15.73
CA GLU A 21 -6.21 13.84 15.42
C GLU A 21 -5.99 14.74 14.20
N LEU A 22 -6.87 14.63 13.20
CA LEU A 22 -6.87 15.49 12.01
C LEU A 22 -7.47 16.88 12.27
N GLY A 23 -7.91 17.18 13.50
CA GLY A 23 -8.55 18.45 13.85
C GLY A 23 -9.91 18.67 13.19
N LEU A 24 -10.57 17.60 12.71
CA LEU A 24 -11.80 17.71 11.94
C LEU A 24 -13.04 17.60 12.84
N GLY A 25 -13.98 18.54 12.66
CA GLY A 25 -15.36 18.33 13.07
C GLY A 25 -16.07 17.29 12.19
N VAL A 26 -17.17 16.70 12.68
CA VAL A 26 -17.98 15.71 11.94
C VAL A 26 -18.45 16.26 10.58
N GLU A 27 -18.91 17.51 10.57
CA GLU A 27 -19.44 18.14 9.37
C GLU A 27 -18.37 18.46 8.31
N PRO A 28 -17.21 19.06 8.68
CA PRO A 28 -16.06 19.12 7.79
C PRO A 28 -15.63 17.76 7.23
N ALA A 29 -15.53 16.73 8.07
CA ALA A 29 -15.07 15.40 7.65
C ALA A 29 -16.03 14.75 6.65
N ALA A 30 -17.34 14.87 6.87
CA ALA A 30 -18.35 14.38 5.95
C ALA A 30 -18.32 15.14 4.60
N LYS A 31 -18.13 16.46 4.65
CA LYS A 31 -18.06 17.32 3.46
C LYS A 31 -16.87 16.99 2.55
N LEU A 32 -15.72 16.58 3.10
CA LEU A 32 -14.53 16.19 2.32
C LEU A 32 -14.81 15.08 1.29
N THR A 33 -15.86 14.28 1.50
CA THR A 33 -16.18 13.12 0.65
C THR A 33 -17.60 13.14 0.10
N GLY A 34 -18.31 14.26 0.24
CA GLY A 34 -19.72 14.36 -0.16
C GLY A 34 -20.65 13.46 0.65
N MET A 35 -20.21 12.98 1.83
CA MET A 35 -21.02 12.17 2.73
C MET A 35 -21.96 13.07 3.55
N SER A 36 -23.17 12.59 3.85
CA SER A 36 -24.05 13.29 4.80
C SER A 36 -23.54 13.17 6.24
N LYS A 37 -23.71 14.25 7.02
CA LYS A 37 -23.39 14.31 8.46
C LYS A 37 -24.02 13.17 9.26
N ASP A 38 -25.25 12.79 8.93
CA ASP A 38 -25.96 11.72 9.62
C ASP A 38 -25.36 10.34 9.32
N THR A 39 -24.88 10.11 8.10
CA THR A 39 -24.18 8.87 7.75
C THR A 39 -22.87 8.76 8.52
N TRP A 40 -22.13 9.88 8.66
CA TRP A 40 -20.92 9.91 9.48
C TRP A 40 -21.22 9.57 10.95
N LYS A 41 -22.25 10.20 11.52
CA LYS A 41 -22.67 9.92 12.90
C LYS A 41 -23.08 8.47 13.12
N LYS A 42 -23.70 7.80 12.14
CA LYS A 42 -24.01 6.37 12.21
C LYS A 42 -22.75 5.52 12.36
N VAL A 43 -21.68 5.85 11.62
CA VAL A 43 -20.40 5.14 11.73
C VAL A 43 -19.80 5.32 13.13
N GLU A 44 -19.76 6.56 13.65
CA GLU A 44 -19.26 6.84 15.01
C GLU A 44 -20.17 6.32 16.13
N ALA A 45 -21.40 5.93 15.81
CA ALA A 45 -22.33 5.26 16.72
C ALA A 45 -22.32 3.73 16.56
N ALA A 46 -21.30 3.17 15.90
CA ALA A 46 -21.15 1.74 15.65
C ALA A 46 -22.32 1.11 14.90
N GLN A 47 -23.02 1.88 14.06
CA GLN A 47 -24.10 1.37 13.21
C GLN A 47 -23.57 0.94 11.84
N THR A 48 -24.22 -0.07 11.26
CA THR A 48 -23.88 -0.54 9.92
C THR A 48 -24.31 0.47 8.86
N VAL A 49 -23.43 0.72 7.89
CA VAL A 49 -23.69 1.58 6.74
C VAL A 49 -23.35 0.85 5.44
N ARG A 50 -23.66 1.47 4.30
CA ARG A 50 -23.32 0.89 2.98
C ARG A 50 -21.79 0.81 2.82
N ALA A 51 -21.32 -0.17 2.05
CA ALA A 51 -19.89 -0.34 1.78
C ALA A 51 -19.22 0.94 1.24
N THR A 52 -19.92 1.68 0.37
CA THR A 52 -19.45 2.97 -0.17
C THR A 52 -19.21 4.03 0.90
N SER A 53 -19.96 3.99 2.01
CA SER A 53 -19.74 4.88 3.15
C SER A 53 -18.42 4.59 3.84
N TYR A 54 -18.05 3.32 4.03
CA TYR A 54 -16.74 2.96 4.61
C TYR A 54 -15.58 3.47 3.74
N THR A 55 -15.66 3.34 2.41
CA THR A 55 -14.64 3.90 1.51
C THR A 55 -14.52 5.43 1.61
N ASN A 56 -15.65 6.12 1.80
CA ASN A 56 -15.63 7.57 2.02
C ASN A 56 -15.03 7.94 3.39
N ILE A 57 -15.29 7.15 4.44
CA ILE A 57 -14.61 7.32 5.74
C ILE A 57 -13.10 7.14 5.59
N GLU A 58 -12.65 6.07 4.91
CA GLU A 58 -11.23 5.80 4.66
C GLU A 58 -10.55 7.00 3.97
N ARG A 59 -11.19 7.54 2.93
CA ARG A 59 -10.66 8.73 2.23
C ARG A 59 -10.61 9.97 3.12
N ALA A 60 -11.67 10.24 3.89
CA ALA A 60 -11.73 11.42 4.77
C ALA A 60 -10.69 11.36 5.89
N LEU A 61 -10.36 10.16 6.38
CA LEU A 61 -9.43 9.93 7.48
C LEU A 61 -7.98 9.68 7.04
N GLN A 62 -7.71 9.79 5.73
CA GLN A 62 -6.40 9.47 5.15
C GLN A 62 -5.95 8.05 5.54
N TRP A 63 -6.85 7.09 5.36
CA TRP A 63 -6.57 5.66 5.49
C TRP A 63 -6.54 4.98 4.13
N ALA A 64 -5.77 3.91 4.03
CA ALA A 64 -5.69 3.10 2.84
C ALA A 64 -7.05 2.41 2.59
N PRO A 65 -7.46 2.25 1.33
CA PRO A 65 -8.69 1.51 0.99
C PRO A 65 -8.73 0.13 1.64
N GLY A 66 -9.85 -0.21 2.27
CA GLY A 66 -10.03 -1.47 2.99
C GLY A 66 -9.60 -1.45 4.46
N SER A 67 -9.09 -0.34 4.99
CA SER A 67 -8.77 -0.18 6.41
C SER A 67 -9.97 -0.40 7.32
N CYS A 68 -11.17 0.07 6.95
CA CYS A 68 -12.38 -0.18 7.74
C CYS A 68 -12.71 -1.68 7.79
N ARG A 69 -12.57 -2.40 6.68
CA ARG A 69 -12.76 -3.86 6.64
C ARG A 69 -11.72 -4.59 7.49
N ARG A 70 -10.47 -4.13 7.48
CA ARG A 70 -9.39 -4.68 8.30
C ARG A 70 -9.70 -4.53 9.80
N ILE A 71 -10.21 -3.36 10.21
CA ILE A 71 -10.71 -3.13 11.58
C ILE A 71 -11.82 -4.08 11.95
N LEU A 72 -12.82 -4.24 11.09
CA LEU A 72 -13.95 -5.14 11.35
C LEU A 72 -13.52 -6.61 11.44
N ALA A 73 -12.37 -6.96 10.85
CA ALA A 73 -11.72 -8.26 10.96
C ALA A 73 -10.69 -8.35 12.11
N GLY A 74 -10.59 -7.32 12.97
CA GLY A 74 -9.70 -7.29 14.14
C GLY A 74 -8.27 -6.79 13.89
N GLY A 75 -7.93 -6.35 12.68
CA GLY A 75 -6.63 -5.76 12.36
C GLY A 75 -6.65 -4.23 12.33
N ASP A 76 -5.49 -3.56 12.38
CA ASP A 76 -5.42 -2.09 12.48
C ASP A 76 -5.56 -1.36 11.13
N PRO A 77 -6.04 -0.10 11.12
CA PRO A 77 -6.07 0.71 9.91
C PRO A 77 -4.66 1.05 9.43
N VAL A 78 -4.51 1.32 8.14
CA VAL A 78 -3.26 1.76 7.54
C VAL A 78 -3.40 3.23 7.18
N ALA A 79 -2.66 4.12 7.84
CA ALA A 79 -2.63 5.52 7.48
C ALA A 79 -1.93 5.71 6.12
N THR A 80 -2.57 6.45 5.22
CA THR A 80 -1.89 6.99 4.05
C THR A 80 -1.25 8.31 4.49
N GLU A 81 0.06 8.29 4.75
CA GLU A 81 0.80 9.55 4.74
C GLU A 81 0.62 10.15 3.35
N ALA A 82 0.02 11.34 3.27
CA ALA A 82 0.28 12.18 2.11
C ALA A 82 1.79 12.30 2.00
N LEU A 83 2.35 12.14 0.80
CA LEU A 83 3.76 12.45 0.53
C LEU A 83 3.98 13.94 0.81
N SER A 84 4.04 14.31 2.09
CA SER A 84 4.33 15.65 2.56
C SER A 84 5.83 15.79 2.41
N SER A 85 6.23 16.21 1.22
CA SER A 85 7.50 16.86 0.90
C SER A 85 8.67 16.46 1.81
N ALA A 86 8.95 15.16 1.93
CA ALA A 86 10.28 14.69 2.29
C ALA A 86 11.09 14.70 1.00
N PRO A 87 12.18 15.49 0.89
CA PRO A 87 13.10 15.32 -0.23
C PRO A 87 13.64 13.90 -0.14
N SER A 88 13.44 13.11 -1.20
CA SER A 88 13.91 11.72 -1.34
C SER A 88 12.98 10.62 -0.82
N LYS A 89 11.75 10.56 -1.35
CA LYS A 89 11.25 9.28 -1.87
C LYS A 89 10.68 9.50 -3.27
N SER A 90 11.59 9.67 -4.22
CA SER A 90 11.24 9.59 -5.64
C SER A 90 11.01 8.13 -5.98
N LEU A 91 9.78 7.77 -6.38
CA LEU A 91 9.59 6.62 -7.24
C LEU A 91 10.28 6.97 -8.55
N ALA A 92 11.57 6.63 -8.67
CA ALA A 92 12.24 6.72 -9.95
C ALA A 92 11.53 5.72 -10.86
N LEU A 93 10.79 6.22 -11.85
CA LEU A 93 10.48 5.42 -13.03
C LEU A 93 11.84 5.14 -13.67
N ILE A 94 12.39 3.96 -13.38
CA ILE A 94 13.59 3.47 -14.05
C ILE A 94 13.14 3.08 -15.46
N PRO A 95 13.65 3.74 -16.51
CA PRO A 95 13.43 3.31 -17.87
C PRO A 95 13.82 1.83 -18.01
N ARG A 96 13.07 1.05 -18.77
CA ARG A 96 13.24 -0.40 -18.86
C ARG A 96 14.68 -0.81 -19.20
N ASP A 97 15.31 -0.07 -20.10
CA ASP A 97 16.71 -0.24 -20.50
C ASP A 97 17.70 -0.03 -19.34
N GLU A 98 17.42 0.92 -18.44
CA GLU A 98 18.23 1.12 -17.24
C GLU A 98 18.03 0.00 -16.22
N LEU A 99 16.81 -0.51 -16.08
CA LEU A 99 16.54 -1.65 -15.20
C LEU A 99 17.22 -2.93 -15.71
N GLU A 100 17.18 -3.17 -17.02
CA GLU A 100 17.89 -4.29 -17.66
C GLU A 100 19.40 -4.23 -17.39
N ARG A 101 20.00 -3.02 -17.52
CA ARG A 101 21.42 -2.79 -17.22
C ARG A 101 21.77 -3.12 -15.76
N GLN A 102 20.98 -2.61 -14.81
CA GLN A 102 21.22 -2.82 -13.37
C GLN A 102 21.07 -4.29 -12.95
N VAL A 103 20.09 -4.99 -13.52
CA VAL A 103 19.92 -6.43 -13.29
C VAL A 103 21.12 -7.21 -13.84
N GLY A 104 21.58 -6.90 -15.05
CA GLY A 104 22.75 -7.54 -15.64
C GLY A 104 24.03 -7.34 -14.82
N ASP A 105 24.25 -6.13 -14.30
CA ASP A 105 25.38 -5.82 -13.42
C ASP A 105 25.33 -6.61 -12.11
N ALA A 106 24.15 -6.73 -11.50
CA ALA A 106 23.96 -7.49 -10.27
C ALA A 106 24.24 -8.99 -10.47
N ILE A 107 23.81 -9.56 -11.60
CA ILE A 107 24.06 -10.96 -11.97
C ILE A 107 25.55 -11.20 -12.19
N ASN A 108 26.23 -10.33 -12.96
CA ASN A 108 27.67 -10.43 -13.17
C ASN A 108 28.43 -10.42 -11.84
N ARG A 109 28.08 -9.52 -10.93
CA ARG A 109 28.69 -9.45 -9.58
C ARG A 109 28.43 -10.71 -8.75
N ALA A 110 27.22 -11.27 -8.84
CA ALA A 110 26.89 -12.51 -8.14
C ALA A 110 27.64 -13.72 -8.75
N ALA A 111 27.77 -13.79 -10.09
CA ALA A 111 28.46 -14.86 -10.79
C ALA A 111 29.95 -14.94 -10.41
N LEU A 112 30.60 -13.78 -10.24
CA LEU A 112 31.98 -13.68 -9.74
C LEU A 112 32.15 -14.25 -8.32
N GLY A 113 31.07 -14.37 -7.54
CA GLY A 113 31.10 -14.90 -6.17
C GLY A 113 30.74 -16.39 -6.02
N VAL A 114 30.20 -17.03 -7.06
CA VAL A 114 29.62 -18.39 -6.95
C VAL A 114 30.57 -19.50 -7.42
N LYS A 115 31.53 -19.23 -8.33
CA LYS A 115 32.58 -20.19 -8.72
C LYS A 115 33.84 -19.49 -9.23
N SER A 116 35.01 -19.94 -8.75
CA SER A 116 36.34 -19.44 -9.12
C SER A 116 36.77 -19.72 -10.57
N ASP A 117 36.00 -20.50 -11.33
CA ASP A 117 36.40 -21.06 -12.64
C ASP A 117 35.46 -20.68 -13.79
N LEU A 118 34.71 -19.58 -13.69
CA LEU A 118 33.90 -19.09 -14.81
C LEU A 118 34.74 -18.19 -15.71
N THR A 119 34.79 -18.51 -17.01
CA THR A 119 35.40 -17.62 -18.02
C THR A 119 34.48 -16.43 -18.27
N ALA A 120 35.05 -15.33 -18.81
CA ALA A 120 34.27 -14.14 -19.17
C ALA A 120 33.13 -14.46 -20.16
N GLU A 121 33.35 -15.39 -21.08
CA GLU A 121 32.35 -15.86 -22.04
C GLU A 121 31.18 -16.57 -21.36
N GLN A 122 31.47 -17.45 -20.39
CA GLN A 122 30.45 -18.16 -19.61
C GLN A 122 29.63 -17.22 -18.72
N ILE A 123 30.25 -16.13 -18.23
CA ILE A 123 29.54 -15.10 -17.45
C ILE A 123 28.55 -14.34 -18.33
N LEU A 124 28.95 -13.97 -19.55
CA LEU A 124 28.07 -13.28 -20.51
C LEU A 124 26.89 -14.17 -20.92
N GLU A 125 27.15 -15.44 -21.24
CA GLU A 125 26.09 -16.41 -21.59
C GLU A 125 25.08 -16.59 -20.46
N LEU A 126 25.55 -16.68 -19.21
CA LEU A 126 24.68 -16.76 -18.04
C LEU A 126 23.81 -15.51 -17.90
N ASN A 127 24.39 -14.33 -18.08
CA ASN A 127 23.68 -13.06 -17.97
C ASN A 127 22.56 -12.95 -19.03
N GLU A 128 22.87 -13.26 -20.29
CA GLU A 128 21.87 -13.28 -21.38
C GLU A 128 20.71 -14.21 -21.06
N ARG A 129 21.00 -15.42 -20.58
CA ARG A 129 19.98 -16.43 -20.28
C ARG A 129 19.06 -16.02 -19.13
N VAL A 130 19.58 -15.33 -18.12
CA VAL A 130 18.78 -14.82 -17.00
C VAL A 130 17.90 -13.65 -17.44
N LEU A 131 18.44 -12.69 -18.19
CA LEU A 131 17.67 -11.55 -18.71
C LEU A 131 16.51 -12.04 -19.61
N ASP A 132 16.75 -13.02 -20.46
CA ASP A 132 15.71 -13.63 -21.29
C ASP A 132 14.61 -14.32 -20.48
N GLU A 133 14.96 -15.03 -19.41
CA GLU A 133 13.96 -15.64 -18.51
C GLU A 133 13.12 -14.58 -17.79
N LEU A 134 13.72 -13.47 -17.38
CA LEU A 134 13.01 -12.37 -16.72
C LEU A 134 12.04 -11.66 -17.68
N ARG A 135 12.44 -11.45 -18.94
CA ARG A 135 11.57 -10.92 -20.00
C ARG A 135 10.40 -11.87 -20.28
N LYS A 136 10.64 -13.18 -20.39
CA LYS A 136 9.57 -14.19 -20.62
C LYS A 136 8.53 -14.21 -19.50
N ARG A 137 8.96 -13.94 -18.26
CA ARG A 137 8.09 -13.91 -17.08
C ARG A 137 7.37 -12.56 -16.88
N GLY A 138 7.64 -11.57 -17.72
CA GLY A 138 7.09 -10.22 -17.61
C GLY A 138 7.58 -9.44 -16.39
N VAL A 139 8.73 -9.84 -15.83
CA VAL A 139 9.38 -9.13 -14.71
C VAL A 139 10.12 -7.88 -15.23
N LEU A 140 10.70 -8.01 -16.43
CA LEU A 140 11.29 -6.92 -17.21
C LEU A 140 10.44 -6.64 -18.42
#